data_AF-A0A2K8XHZ8-F1
#
_entry.id   AF-A0A2K8XHZ8-F1
#
_cell.length_a   1.000
_cell.length_b   1.000
_cell.length_c   1.000
_cell.angle_alpha   90.00
_cell.angle_beta   90.00
_cell.angle_gamma   90.00
#
_symmetry.space_group_name_H-M   'P 1'
#
loop_
_entity.id
_entity.type
_entity.pdbx_description
1 polymer ?
#
loop_
_entity_poly.entity_id
_entity_poly.type
_entity_poly.pdbx_seq_one_letter_code
_entity_poly.pdbx_strand_id
1 'polypeptide(L)'
;MIFFSNNILSKVFTINKISSVKKSNIKKKLNTKNCKNLHDSLKQLEFISFFEMYLDKKNEDSYSLSFIQELENIRYYAEVNTLKSIEYCKG
;
A
#
# COMPACT_ATOMS: atom_id res chain seq x y z
N MET A 1 -31.83 51.05 13.43
CA MET A 1 -30.86 50.47 12.48
C MET A 1 -30.64 49.03 12.91
N ILE A 2 -31.32 48.06 12.29
CA ILE A 2 -31.24 46.63 12.69
C ILE A 2 -30.18 45.96 11.82
N PHE A 3 -29.05 45.60 12.42
CA PHE A 3 -28.04 44.78 11.77
C PHE A 3 -28.46 43.31 11.85
N PHE A 4 -28.96 42.76 10.74
CA PHE A 4 -29.15 41.32 10.62
C PHE A 4 -27.80 40.67 10.28
N SER A 5 -27.16 40.08 11.27
CA SER A 5 -25.94 39.30 11.11
C SER A 5 -26.21 38.01 10.35
N ASN A 6 -25.62 37.89 9.16
CA ASN A 6 -25.64 36.72 8.28
C ASN A 6 -24.92 35.51 8.92
N ASN A 7 -25.61 34.82 9.82
CA ASN A 7 -25.10 33.65 10.57
C ASN A 7 -25.20 32.32 9.78
N ILE A 8 -25.84 32.34 8.62
CA ILE A 8 -26.12 31.14 7.80
C ILE A 8 -24.94 30.84 6.87
N LEU A 9 -24.36 31.86 6.23
CA LEU A 9 -23.21 31.69 5.33
C LEU A 9 -21.97 31.17 6.06
N SER A 10 -21.68 31.68 7.27
CA SER A 10 -20.54 31.24 8.07
C SER A 10 -20.64 29.76 8.45
N LYS A 11 -21.84 29.26 8.78
CA LYS A 11 -22.08 27.83 9.05
C LYS A 11 -21.86 26.96 7.82
N VAL A 12 -22.34 27.37 6.64
CA VAL A 12 -22.15 26.62 5.39
C VAL A 12 -20.67 26.53 4.99
N PHE A 13 -19.91 27.62 5.10
CA PHE A 13 -18.46 27.61 4.85
C PHE A 13 -17.70 26.71 5.83
N THR A 14 -18.12 26.67 7.10
CA THR A 14 -17.48 25.83 8.13
C THR A 14 -17.75 24.34 7.88
N ILE A 15 -18.97 23.97 7.49
CA ILE A 15 -19.35 22.58 7.16
C ILE A 15 -18.57 22.08 5.95
N ASN A 16 -18.44 22.90 4.89
CA ASN A 16 -17.66 22.53 3.71
C ASN A 16 -16.17 22.34 4.05
N LYS A 17 -15.60 23.19 4.91
CA LYS A 17 -14.20 23.06 5.36
C LYS A 17 -13.96 21.81 6.21
N ILE A 18 -14.91 21.42 7.07
CA ILE A 18 -14.80 20.19 7.87
C ILE A 18 -14.91 18.94 6.97
N SER A 19 -15.78 18.97 5.96
CA SER A 19 -15.92 17.87 5.00
C SER A 19 -14.66 17.67 4.14
N SER A 20 -14.01 18.76 3.71
CA SER A 20 -12.78 18.70 2.91
C SER A 20 -11.57 18.23 3.72
N VAL A 21 -11.45 18.66 4.98
CA VAL A 21 -10.38 18.21 5.91
C VAL A 21 -10.54 16.73 6.28
N LYS A 22 -11.77 16.24 6.47
CA LYS A 22 -12.02 14.80 6.67
C LYS A 22 -11.61 13.99 5.44
N LYS A 23 -11.96 14.46 4.23
CA LYS A 23 -11.60 13.80 2.96
C LYS A 23 -10.09 13.78 2.72
N SER A 24 -9.36 14.85 3.05
CA SER A 24 -7.90 14.91 2.93
C SER A 24 -7.19 13.97 3.91
N ASN A 25 -7.68 13.87 5.15
CA ASN A 25 -7.10 12.99 6.16
C ASN A 25 -7.30 11.49 5.83
N ILE A 26 -8.45 11.13 5.25
CA ILE A 26 -8.72 9.78 4.76
C ILE A 26 -7.78 9.43 3.60
N LYS A 27 -7.59 10.34 2.63
CA LYS A 27 -6.65 10.14 1.51
C LYS A 27 -5.21 9.96 2.01
N LYS A 28 -4.76 10.76 2.98
CA LYS A 28 -3.41 10.67 3.56
C LYS A 28 -3.20 9.33 4.30
N LYS A 29 -4.20 8.84 5.03
CA LYS A 29 -4.14 7.54 5.74
C LYS A 29 -4.16 6.34 4.78
N LEU A 30 -4.84 6.46 3.65
CA LEU A 30 -4.84 5.44 2.61
C LEU A 30 -3.46 5.34 1.93
N ASN A 31 -2.85 6.48 1.59
CA ASN A 31 -1.51 6.53 1.01
C ASN A 31 -0.46 5.94 1.96
N THR A 32 -0.51 6.24 3.26
CA THR A 32 0.46 5.66 4.22
C THR A 32 0.30 4.14 4.38
N LYS A 33 -0.93 3.61 4.36
CA LYS A 33 -1.16 2.16 4.37
C LYS A 33 -0.59 1.50 3.12
N ASN A 34 -0.84 2.08 1.95
CA ASN A 34 -0.38 1.52 0.70
C ASN A 34 1.15 1.56 0.58
N CYS A 35 1.82 2.59 1.12
CA CYS A 35 3.28 2.64 1.12
C CYS A 35 3.91 1.72 2.14
N LYS A 36 3.22 1.45 3.25
CA LYS A 36 3.61 0.35 4.14
C LYS A 36 3.50 -1.01 3.41
N ASN A 37 2.38 -1.26 2.73
CA ASN A 37 2.21 -2.49 1.96
C ASN A 37 3.29 -2.64 0.88
N LEU A 38 3.63 -1.54 0.18
CA LEU A 38 4.71 -1.53 -0.81
C LEU A 38 6.04 -1.93 -0.16
N HIS A 39 6.40 -1.30 0.96
CA HIS A 39 7.62 -1.63 1.69
C HIS A 39 7.64 -3.11 2.10
N ASP A 40 6.54 -3.63 2.64
CA ASP A 40 6.45 -5.01 3.11
C ASP A 40 6.54 -6.00 1.94
N SER A 41 5.89 -5.72 0.80
CA SER A 41 6.00 -6.55 -0.41
C SER A 41 7.40 -6.53 -1.03
N LEU A 42 8.09 -5.39 -1.03
CA LEU A 42 9.48 -5.30 -1.47
C LEU A 42 10.41 -6.12 -0.57
N LYS A 43 10.20 -6.08 0.75
CA LYS A 43 10.97 -6.89 1.70
C LYS A 43 10.74 -8.39 1.51
N GLN A 44 9.52 -8.79 1.17
CA GLN A 44 9.22 -10.18 0.81
C GLN A 44 9.98 -10.61 -0.45
N LEU A 45 9.99 -9.78 -1.49
CA LEU A 45 10.75 -10.06 -2.71
C LEU A 45 12.26 -10.16 -2.45
N GLU A 46 12.80 -9.25 -1.64
CA GLU A 46 14.21 -9.30 -1.23
C GLU A 46 14.53 -10.63 -0.53
N PHE A 47 13.70 -11.05 0.43
CA PHE A 47 13.87 -12.34 1.10
C PHE A 47 13.82 -13.52 0.12
N ILE A 48 12.85 -13.53 -0.80
CA ILE A 48 12.70 -14.58 -1.81
C ILE A 48 13.97 -14.66 -2.67
N SER A 49 14.48 -13.53 -3.16
CA SER A 49 15.71 -13.50 -3.96
C SER A 49 16.93 -14.00 -3.18
N PHE A 50 17.07 -13.63 -1.91
CA PHE A 50 18.15 -14.17 -1.07
C PHE A 50 18.01 -15.67 -0.84
N PHE A 51 16.78 -16.15 -0.67
CA PHE A 51 16.48 -17.55 -0.46
C PHE A 51 16.77 -18.37 -1.71
N GLU A 52 16.31 -17.93 -2.90
CA GLU A 52 16.63 -18.56 -4.18
C GLU A 52 18.14 -18.65 -4.40
N MET A 53 18.88 -17.55 -4.17
CA MET A 53 20.34 -17.56 -4.27
C MET A 53 21.00 -18.53 -3.26
N TYR A 54 20.42 -18.70 -2.07
CA TYR A 54 20.90 -19.68 -1.11
C TYR A 54 20.66 -21.11 -1.57
N LEU A 55 19.48 -21.40 -2.12
CA LEU A 55 19.13 -22.72 -2.66
C LEU A 55 20.04 -23.07 -3.84
N ASP A 56 20.28 -22.14 -4.76
CA ASP A 56 21.20 -22.32 -5.90
C ASP A 56 22.62 -22.70 -5.42
N LYS A 57 23.08 -22.12 -4.31
CA LYS A 57 24.41 -22.42 -3.74
C LYS A 57 24.49 -23.78 -3.06
N LYS A 58 23.35 -24.37 -2.67
CA LYS A 58 23.33 -25.64 -1.94
C LYS A 58 23.50 -26.86 -2.85
N ASN A 59 23.44 -26.69 -4.17
CA ASN A 59 23.55 -27.79 -5.14
C ASN A 59 22.70 -29.02 -4.72
N GLU A 60 21.52 -28.77 -4.13
CA GLU A 60 20.58 -29.85 -3.89
C GLU A 60 19.83 -30.11 -5.19
N ASP A 61 20.23 -31.17 -5.89
CA ASP A 61 19.71 -31.54 -7.22
C ASP A 61 18.21 -31.93 -7.23
N SER A 62 17.49 -31.81 -6.12
CA SER A 62 16.10 -32.25 -6.04
C SER A 62 15.30 -31.59 -4.93
N TYR A 63 14.84 -30.36 -5.17
CA TYR A 63 13.65 -29.89 -4.49
C TYR A 63 12.41 -30.60 -5.05
N SER A 64 11.43 -30.89 -4.20
CA SER A 64 10.17 -31.44 -4.67
C SER A 64 9.49 -30.46 -5.63
N LEU A 65 8.82 -30.99 -6.65
CA LEU A 65 8.05 -30.16 -7.60
C LEU A 65 7.05 -29.26 -6.86
N SER A 66 6.40 -29.78 -5.82
CA SER A 66 5.45 -29.03 -5.00
C SER A 66 6.10 -27.84 -4.30
N PHE A 67 7.33 -27.99 -3.80
CA PHE A 67 8.07 -26.89 -3.18
C PHE A 67 8.39 -25.80 -4.19
N ILE A 68 8.88 -26.17 -5.38
CA ILE A 68 9.19 -25.21 -6.46
C ILE A 68 7.92 -24.43 -6.85
N GLN A 69 6.80 -25.13 -7.03
CA GLN A 69 5.52 -24.53 -7.38
C GLN A 69 5.00 -23.58 -6.28
N GLU A 70 5.14 -23.95 -5.01
CA GLU A 70 4.70 -23.11 -3.90
C GLU A 70 5.57 -21.85 -3.77
N LEU A 71 6.90 -21.99 -3.92
CA LEU A 71 7.82 -20.86 -3.90
C LEU A 71 7.52 -19.88 -5.04
N GLU A 72 7.26 -20.39 -6.25
CA GLU A 72 6.88 -19.59 -7.40
C GLU A 72 5.54 -18.87 -7.20
N ASN A 73 4.55 -19.54 -6.60
CA ASN A 73 3.28 -18.90 -6.25
C ASN A 73 3.48 -17.75 -5.25
N ILE A 74 4.28 -17.96 -4.21
CA ILE A 74 4.58 -16.92 -3.21
C ILE A 74 5.26 -15.72 -3.87
N ARG A 75 6.24 -15.96 -4.75
CA ARG A 75 6.92 -14.92 -5.54
C ARG A 75 5.94 -14.12 -6.40
N TYR A 76 5.10 -14.82 -7.17
CA TYR A 76 4.09 -14.18 -8.01
C TYR A 76 3.14 -13.28 -7.20
N TYR A 77 2.67 -13.73 -6.02
CA TYR A 77 1.82 -12.89 -5.18
C TYR A 77 2.54 -11.65 -4.65
N ALA A 78 3.82 -11.78 -4.25
CA ALA A 78 4.61 -10.65 -3.79
C ALA A 78 4.84 -9.62 -4.91
N GLU A 79 5.07 -10.06 -6.15
CA GLU A 79 5.20 -9.20 -7.32
C GLU A 79 3.90 -8.45 -7.62
N VAL A 80 2.76 -9.17 -7.69
CA VAL A 80 1.45 -8.58 -7.93
C VAL A 80 1.09 -7.56 -6.85
N ASN A 81 1.36 -7.86 -5.58
CA ASN A 81 1.10 -6.94 -4.48
C ASN A 81 1.99 -5.69 -4.53
N THR A 82 3.25 -5.87 -4.94
CA THR A 82 4.19 -4.77 -5.18
C THR A 82 3.66 -3.84 -6.27
N LEU A 83 3.30 -4.39 -7.44
CA LEU A 83 2.78 -3.60 -8.57
C LEU A 83 1.51 -2.82 -8.18
N LYS A 84 0.56 -3.49 -7.51
CA LYS A 84 -0.65 -2.83 -6.99
C LYS A 84 -0.30 -1.71 -6.02
N SER A 85 0.65 -1.92 -5.12
CA SER A 85 0.99 -0.93 -4.08
C SER A 85 1.80 0.26 -4.63
N ILE A 86 2.62 0.06 -5.68
CA ILE A 86 3.35 1.12 -6.38
C ILE A 86 2.41 2.17 -6.95
N GLU A 87 1.31 1.74 -7.56
CA GLU A 87 0.31 2.62 -8.17
C GLU A 87 -0.23 3.66 -7.17
N TYR A 88 -0.39 3.27 -5.90
CA TYR A 88 -0.92 4.14 -4.85
C TYR A 88 0.12 5.00 -4.13
N CYS A 89 1.42 4.75 -4.31
CA CYS A 89 2.49 5.51 -3.67
C CYS A 89 3.14 6.56 -4.56
N LYS A 90 2.96 6.47 -5.88
CA LYS A 90 3.43 7.48 -6.85
C LYS A 90 2.44 8.65 -7.06
N GLY A 91 1.32 8.68 -6.31
CA GLY A 91 0.25 9.69 -6.45
C GLY A 91 0.29 10.85 -5.47
#